data_AF-A0A7X8R891-F1
#
_entry.id   AF-A0A7X8R891-F1
#
_cell.length_a   1.000
_cell.length_b   1.000
_cell.length_c   1.000
_cell.angle_alpha   90.00
_cell.angle_beta   90.00
_cell.angle_gamma   90.00
#
_symmetry.space_group_name_H-M   'P 1'
#
loop_
_entity.id
_entity.type
_entity.pdbx_description
1 polymer ?
#
loop_
_entity_poly.entity_id
_entity_poly.type
_entity_poly.pdbx_seq_one_letter_code
_entity_poly.pdbx_strand_id
1 'polypeptide(L)'
;MEDDYTRYMQVQVRKIEIEKYCRGITLRRDPGSEFILEWIQLYAKGFRFLWDQSQCRRCANWAQCGHQVQRSCPGFRRLADA
;
A
#
# COMPACT_ATOMS: atom_id res chain seq x y z
N MET A 1 13.31 15.45 3.05
CA MET A 1 12.93 14.74 1.81
C MET A 1 12.45 13.37 2.23
N GLU A 2 11.21 13.00 1.93
CA GLU A 2 10.66 11.71 2.35
C GLU A 2 11.27 10.58 1.53
N ASP A 3 12.03 9.69 2.19
CA ASP A 3 12.69 8.60 1.49
C ASP A 3 11.69 7.53 1.01
N ASP A 4 12.15 6.68 0.10
CA ASP A 4 11.35 5.61 -0.48
C ASP A 4 10.81 4.61 0.55
N TYR A 5 11.56 4.41 1.65
CA TYR A 5 11.15 3.51 2.72
C TYR A 5 9.93 4.07 3.47
N THR A 6 9.95 5.36 3.80
CA THR A 6 8.85 6.04 4.48
C THR A 6 7.57 5.98 3.65
N ARG A 7 7.69 6.23 2.33
CA ARG A 7 6.56 6.12 1.39
C ARG A 7 6.00 4.71 1.31
N TYR A 8 6.88 3.71 1.24
CA TYR A 8 6.49 2.30 1.28
C TYR A 8 5.70 1.97 2.56
N MET A 9 6.19 2.38 3.73
CA MET A 9 5.53 2.09 5.01
C MET A 9 4.13 2.69 5.07
N GLN A 10 3.96 3.94 4.64
CA GLN A 10 2.65 4.59 4.61
C GLN A 10 1.69 3.88 3.63
N VAL A 11 2.18 3.50 2.46
CA VAL A 11 1.39 2.76 1.46
C VAL A 11 0.98 1.37 1.97
N GLN A 12 1.87 0.68 2.69
CA GLN A 12 1.57 -0.61 3.32
C GLN A 12 0.49 -0.46 4.40
N VAL A 13 0.61 0.54 5.28
CA VAL A 13 -0.41 0.85 6.28
C VAL A 13 -1.76 1.11 5.60
N ARG A 14 -1.78 1.94 4.55
CA ARG A 14 -2.99 2.25 3.80
C ARG A 14 -3.63 1.00 3.17
N LYS A 15 -2.81 0.10 2.62
CA LYS A 15 -3.29 -1.18 2.06
C LYS A 15 -3.94 -2.06 3.13
N ILE A 16 -3.31 -2.19 4.30
CA ILE A 16 -3.84 -2.94 5.43
C ILE A 16 -5.17 -2.34 5.90
N GLU A 17 -5.26 -1.01 6.04
CA GLU A 17 -6.50 -0.33 6.45
C GLU A 17 -7.66 -0.63 5.50
N ILE A 18 -7.43 -0.54 4.18
CA ILE A 18 -8.44 -0.81 3.15
C ILE A 18 -8.92 -2.26 3.27
N GLU A 19 -8.01 -3.23 3.35
CA GLU A 19 -8.38 -4.63 3.42
C GLU A 19 -9.04 -5.00 4.75
N LYS A 20 -8.58 -4.40 5.85
CA LYS A 20 -9.20 -4.56 7.17
C LYS A 20 -10.64 -4.02 7.15
N TYR A 21 -10.87 -2.87 6.53
CA TYR A 21 -12.21 -2.32 6.34
C TYR A 21 -13.11 -3.25 5.52
N CYS A 22 -12.63 -3.73 4.37
CA CYS A 22 -13.36 -4.70 3.54
C CYS A 22 -13.68 -5.98 4.31
N ARG A 23 -12.73 -6.52 5.08
CA ARG A 23 -12.94 -7.69 5.93
C ARG A 23 -13.98 -7.41 7.03
N GLY A 24 -13.94 -6.22 7.62
CA GLY A 24 -14.88 -5.79 8.63
C GLY A 24 -16.32 -5.68 8.13
N ILE A 25 -16.51 -5.22 6.89
CA ILE A 25 -17.84 -5.25 6.22
C ILE A 25 -18.36 -6.68 6.15
N THR A 26 -17.53 -7.63 5.68
CA THR A 26 -17.92 -9.04 5.55
C THR A 26 -18.25 -9.67 6.91
N LEU A 27 -17.50 -9.35 7.96
CA LEU A 27 -17.70 -9.87 9.31
C LEU A 27 -18.76 -9.11 10.13
N ARG A 28 -19.22 -7.96 9.63
CA ARG A 28 -20.07 -6.99 10.36
C ARG A 28 -19.50 -6.56 11.73
N ARG A 29 -18.16 -6.54 11.86
CA ARG A 29 -17.43 -6.11 13.06
C ARG A 29 -15.99 -5.74 12.70
N ASP A 30 -15.32 -4.99 13.57
CA ASP A 30 -13.87 -4.77 13.44
C ASP A 30 -13.13 -6.12 13.54
N PRO A 31 -12.32 -6.53 12.53
CA PRO A 31 -11.49 -7.73 12.60
C PRO A 31 -10.42 -7.72 13.70
N GLY A 32 -10.16 -6.58 14.33
CA GLY A 32 -9.17 -6.41 15.39
C GLY A 32 -7.73 -6.28 14.88
N SER A 33 -6.78 -6.29 15.81
CA SER A 33 -5.34 -6.24 15.52
C SER A 33 -4.80 -7.56 14.97
N GLU A 34 -5.47 -8.69 15.23
CA GLU A 34 -5.09 -10.02 14.72
C GLU A 34 -5.02 -10.04 13.20
N PHE A 35 -5.98 -9.39 12.53
CA PHE A 35 -5.97 -9.24 11.07
C PHE A 35 -4.69 -8.58 10.56
N ILE A 36 -4.17 -7.58 11.27
CA ILE A 36 -2.95 -6.86 10.86
C ILE A 36 -1.74 -7.80 10.93
N LEU A 37 -1.64 -8.59 12.01
CA LEU A 37 -0.55 -9.54 12.20
C LEU A 37 -0.58 -10.64 11.14
N GLU A 38 -1.75 -11.23 10.92
CA GLU A 38 -1.97 -12.24 9.86
C GLU A 38 -1.63 -11.66 8.49
N TRP A 39 -2.08 -10.43 8.20
CA TRP A 39 -1.79 -9.78 6.94
C TRP A 39 -0.29 -9.59 6.72
N ILE A 40 0.44 -9.15 7.75
CA ILE A 40 1.89 -8.96 7.66
C ILE A 40 2.58 -10.30 7.40
N GLN A 41 2.19 -11.36 8.10
CA GLN A 41 2.77 -12.69 7.93
C GLN A 41 2.55 -13.26 6.53
N LEU A 42 1.34 -13.09 5.97
CA LEU A 42 0.95 -13.70 4.70
C LEU A 42 1.32 -12.85 3.49
N TYR A 43 1.20 -11.52 3.58
CA TYR A 43 1.19 -10.65 2.40
C TYR A 43 2.30 -9.61 2.37
N ALA A 44 2.93 -9.23 3.49
CA ALA A 44 3.88 -8.10 3.50
C ALA A 44 5.05 -8.29 2.52
N LYS A 45 5.61 -9.50 2.44
CA LYS A 45 6.72 -9.79 1.51
C LYS A 45 6.29 -9.66 0.05
N GLY A 46 5.13 -10.20 -0.30
CA GLY A 46 4.57 -10.10 -1.65
C GLY A 46 4.22 -8.65 -2.01
N PHE A 47 3.63 -7.91 -1.07
CA PHE A 47 3.30 -6.52 -1.25
C PHE A 47 4.55 -5.65 -1.46
N ARG A 48 5.63 -5.89 -0.70
CA ARG A 48 6.92 -5.22 -0.91
C ARG A 48 7.47 -5.45 -2.31
N PHE A 49 7.46 -6.71 -2.76
CA PHE A 49 7.89 -7.07 -4.10
C PHE A 49 7.08 -6.36 -5.19
N LEU A 50 5.75 -6.29 -5.02
CA LEU A 50 4.88 -5.56 -5.95
C LEU A 50 5.14 -4.05 -5.94
N TRP A 51 5.35 -3.46 -4.76
CA TRP A 51 5.75 -2.05 -4.63
C TRP A 51 7.03 -1.76 -5.40
N ASP A 52 8.07 -2.58 -5.22
CA ASP A 52 9.37 -2.41 -5.86
C ASP A 52 9.28 -2.51 -7.40
N GLN A 53 8.31 -3.27 -7.93
CA GLN A 53 8.03 -3.39 -9.36
C GLN A 53 7.00 -2.38 -9.90
N SER A 54 6.35 -1.64 -9.02
CA SER A 54 5.30 -0.69 -9.41
C SER A 54 5.92 0.65 -9.83
N GLN A 55 5.26 1.33 -10.77
CA GLN A 55 5.56 2.74 -11.02
C GLN A 55 5.02 3.64 -9.92
N CYS A 56 4.08 3.16 -9.09
CA CYS A 56 3.56 3.88 -7.92
C CYS A 56 4.68 4.37 -7.00
N ARG A 57 5.77 3.60 -6.89
CA ARG A 57 6.99 3.96 -6.16
C ARG A 57 7.60 5.30 -6.58
N ARG A 58 7.39 5.72 -7.83
CA ARG A 58 7.92 6.97 -8.39
C ARG A 58 6.81 7.98 -8.72
N CYS A 59 5.58 7.72 -8.29
CA CYS A 59 4.43 8.54 -8.60
C CYS A 59 4.29 9.68 -7.59
N ALA A 60 4.01 10.92 -8.00
CA ALA A 60 3.74 12.04 -7.11
C ALA A 60 2.44 11.85 -6.30
N ASN A 61 1.55 10.99 -6.76
CA ASN A 61 0.28 10.64 -6.11
C ASN A 61 0.38 9.33 -5.30
N TRP A 62 1.58 8.89 -4.94
CA TRP A 62 1.80 7.63 -4.24
C TRP A 62 0.98 7.52 -2.95
N ALA A 63 0.75 8.62 -2.24
CA ALA A 63 -0.04 8.63 -1.00
C ALA A 63 -1.51 8.22 -1.24
N GLN A 64 -2.07 8.58 -2.40
CA GLN A 64 -3.46 8.28 -2.75
C GLN A 64 -3.59 6.94 -3.46
N CYS A 65 -2.73 6.65 -4.44
CA CYS A 65 -2.87 5.46 -5.31
C CYS A 65 -1.81 4.37 -5.07
N GLY A 66 -0.82 4.61 -4.22
CA GLY A 66 0.33 3.71 -4.06
C GLY A 66 -0.03 2.31 -3.59
N HIS A 67 -1.10 2.18 -2.81
CA HIS A 67 -1.62 0.90 -2.31
C HIS A 67 -2.08 -0.05 -3.42
N GLN A 68 -2.26 0.46 -4.64
CA GLN A 68 -2.66 -0.32 -5.81
C GLN A 68 -1.48 -1.00 -6.50
N VAL A 69 -0.24 -0.59 -6.21
CA VAL A 69 1.01 -1.18 -6.75
C VAL A 69 0.96 -1.45 -8.27
N GLN A 70 0.43 -0.50 -9.02
CA GLN A 70 0.22 -0.63 -10.46
C GLN A 70 1.53 -0.58 -11.24
N ARG A 71 1.66 -1.45 -12.24
CA ARG A 71 2.76 -1.42 -13.22
C ARG A 71 2.58 -0.36 -14.31
N SER A 72 1.33 0.00 -14.61
CA SER A 72 0.95 1.03 -15.58
C SER A 72 -0.34 1.73 -15.11
N CYS A 73 -0.44 3.04 -15.35
CA CYS A 73 -1.47 3.92 -14.81
C CYS A 73 -1.50 5.20 -15.68
N PRO A 74 -2.65 5.52 -16.30
CA PRO A 74 -2.80 6.75 -17.09
C PRO A 74 -2.58 8.03 -16.27
N GLY A 75 -2.86 7.99 -14.97
CA GLY A 75 -2.68 9.11 -14.04
C GLY A 75 -1.28 9.19 -13.42
N PHE A 76 -0.30 8.44 -13.92
CA PHE A 76 1.06 8.47 -13.40
C PHE A 76 1.69 9.85 -13.60
N ARG A 77 2.20 10.41 -12.50
CA ARG A 77 2.97 11.65 -12.51
C ARG A 77 4.28 11.38 -11.83
N ARG A 78 5.41 11.61 -12.51
CA ARG A 78 6.73 11.36 -11.92
C ARG A 78 6.96 12.31 -10.74
N LEU A 79 7.47 11.81 -9.63
CA LEU A 79 8.04 12.66 -8.59
C LEU A 79 9.19 13.47 -9.21
N ALA A 80 9.26 14.76 -8.88
CA ALA A 80 10.40 15.57 -9.27
C ALA A 80 11.66 14.97 -8.63
N ASP A 81 12.70 14.76 -9.44
CA ASP A 81 14.02 14.43 -8.92
C ASP A 81 14.50 15.68 -8.17
N ALA A 82 14.79 15.53 -6.87
CA ALA A 82 15.27 16.60 -6.01
C ALA A 82 16.79 16.80 -6.16
#